data_AF-A0A951ECB1-F1
#
_entry.id   AF-A0A951ECB1-F1
#
_cell.length_a   1.000
_cell.length_b   1.000
_cell.length_c   1.000
_cell.angle_alpha   90.00
_cell.angle_beta   90.00
_cell.angle_gamma   90.00
#
_symmetry.space_group_name_H-M   'P 1'
#
loop_
_entity.id
_entity.type
_entity.pdbx_description
1 polymer ?
#
loop_
_entity_poly.entity_id
_entity_poly.type
_entity_poly.pdbx_seq_one_letter_code
_entity_poly.pdbx_strand_id
1 'polypeptide(L)'
;SELAGFYRRTGKNDKMQETIAKLANSSGTPLFDGAATLVRTGRQLPAAIKMLNRYIAQGGTPDAPVYQAYYQLGLAYQKLGDKQAAKEHFQQATQIANYLPAEKALSDSDSQ
;
A
#
# COMPACT_ATOMS: atom_id res chain seq x y z
N SER A 1 -28.04 -18.25 -10.34
CA SER A 1 -28.37 -18.38 -8.90
C SER A 1 -27.56 -17.37 -8.11
N GLU A 2 -28.22 -16.37 -7.52
CA GLU A 2 -27.58 -15.31 -6.70
C GLU A 2 -26.79 -15.88 -5.50
N LEU A 3 -27.24 -17.02 -4.98
CA LEU A 3 -26.60 -17.76 -3.89
C LEU A 3 -25.16 -18.24 -4.23
N ALA A 4 -24.93 -18.72 -5.46
CA ALA A 4 -23.60 -19.16 -5.90
C ALA A 4 -22.61 -17.98 -6.04
N GLY A 5 -23.11 -16.80 -6.41
CA GLY A 5 -22.32 -15.56 -6.45
C GLY A 5 -21.94 -15.08 -5.05
N PHE A 6 -22.85 -15.21 -4.08
CA PHE A 6 -22.61 -14.85 -2.68
C PHE A 6 -21.53 -15.74 -2.04
N TYR A 7 -21.67 -17.07 -2.08
CA TYR A 7 -20.66 -17.99 -1.50
C TYR A 7 -19.28 -17.88 -2.16
N ARG A 8 -19.23 -17.58 -3.47
CA ARG A 8 -17.96 -17.33 -4.16
C ARG A 8 -17.30 -16.03 -3.69
N ARG A 9 -18.08 -15.01 -3.34
CA ARG A 9 -17.56 -13.74 -2.79
C ARG A 9 -17.07 -13.91 -1.36
N THR A 10 -17.83 -14.60 -0.50
CA THR A 10 -17.42 -14.86 0.89
C THR A 10 -16.13 -15.70 0.94
N GLY A 11 -16.07 -16.82 0.21
CA GLY A 11 -14.86 -17.66 0.20
C GLY A 11 -13.61 -16.98 -0.40
N LYS A 12 -13.78 -16.05 -1.35
CA LYS A 12 -12.68 -15.22 -1.85
C LYS A 12 -12.20 -14.21 -0.81
N ASN A 13 -13.11 -13.66 -0.02
CA ASN A 13 -12.77 -12.73 1.06
C ASN A 13 -12.04 -13.45 2.20
N ASP A 14 -12.48 -14.66 2.55
CA ASP A 14 -11.84 -15.46 3.62
C ASP A 14 -10.41 -15.83 3.26
N LYS A 15 -10.20 -16.34 2.03
CA LYS A 15 -8.85 -16.66 1.53
C LYS A 15 -7.94 -15.41 1.43
N MET A 16 -8.52 -14.25 1.09
CA MET A 16 -7.79 -12.99 1.10
C MET A 16 -7.35 -12.61 2.52
N GLN A 17 -8.24 -12.72 3.51
CA GLN A 17 -7.90 -12.42 4.91
C GLN A 17 -6.81 -13.35 5.44
N GLU A 18 -6.86 -14.64 5.11
CA GLU A 18 -5.81 -15.60 5.46
C GLU A 18 -4.46 -15.23 4.83
N THR A 19 -4.47 -14.86 3.54
CA THR A 19 -3.26 -14.44 2.82
C THR A 19 -2.68 -13.16 3.43
N ILE A 20 -3.53 -12.19 3.77
CA ILE A 20 -3.11 -10.96 4.45
C ILE A 20 -2.53 -11.28 5.83
N ALA A 21 -3.15 -12.15 6.62
CA ALA A 21 -2.64 -12.54 7.93
C ALA A 21 -1.26 -13.22 7.83
N LYS A 22 -1.07 -14.08 6.82
CA LYS A 22 0.23 -14.70 6.55
C LYS A 22 1.29 -13.66 6.16
N LEU A 23 0.97 -12.77 5.22
CA LEU A 23 1.89 -11.73 4.77
C LEU A 23 2.17 -10.71 5.88
N ALA A 24 1.19 -10.40 6.72
CA ALA A 24 1.36 -9.50 7.85
C ALA A 24 2.39 -10.00 8.85
N ASN A 25 2.66 -11.32 8.89
CA ASN A 25 3.73 -11.92 9.69
C ASN A 25 5.07 -12.07 8.95
N SER A 26 5.09 -11.85 7.64
CA SER A 26 6.32 -11.87 6.85
C SER A 26 7.20 -10.63 7.05
N SER A 27 8.36 -10.62 6.40
CA SER A 27 9.31 -9.52 6.37
C SER A 27 9.90 -9.37 4.98
N GLY A 28 10.54 -8.24 4.71
CA GLY A 28 11.20 -8.00 3.43
C GLY A 28 10.23 -7.96 2.23
N THR A 29 10.72 -8.34 1.06
CA THR A 29 10.04 -8.16 -0.23
C THR A 29 8.62 -8.74 -0.28
N PRO A 30 8.30 -9.94 0.27
CA PRO A 30 6.92 -10.45 0.27
C PRO A 30 5.92 -9.55 1.01
N LEU A 31 6.34 -8.92 2.12
CA LEU A 31 5.49 -7.98 2.87
C LEU A 31 5.19 -6.74 2.01
N PHE A 32 6.21 -6.20 1.34
CA PHE A 32 6.07 -5.06 0.44
C PHE A 32 5.20 -5.37 -0.78
N ASP A 33 5.48 -6.45 -1.51
CA ASP A 33 4.75 -6.85 -2.72
C ASP A 33 3.27 -7.10 -2.45
N GLY A 34 2.99 -7.75 -1.32
CA GLY A 34 1.64 -7.96 -0.82
C GLY A 34 0.91 -6.64 -0.61
N ALA A 35 1.54 -5.70 0.10
CA ALA A 35 0.95 -4.40 0.37
C ALA A 35 0.76 -3.58 -0.91
N ALA A 36 1.77 -3.50 -1.79
CA ALA A 36 1.68 -2.81 -3.07
C ALA A 36 0.58 -3.38 -3.96
N THR A 37 0.36 -4.70 -3.94
CA THR A 37 -0.77 -5.33 -4.64
C THR A 37 -2.12 -4.89 -4.10
N LEU A 38 -2.27 -4.81 -2.78
CA LEU A 38 -3.49 -4.30 -2.14
C LEU A 38 -3.75 -2.83 -2.51
N VAL A 39 -2.72 -1.99 -2.45
CA VAL A 39 -2.80 -0.58 -2.88
C VAL A 39 -3.22 -0.48 -4.34
N ARG A 40 -2.53 -1.17 -5.25
CA ARG A 40 -2.82 -1.16 -6.69
C ARG A 40 -4.27 -1.56 -6.98
N THR A 41 -4.77 -2.59 -6.30
CA THR A 41 -6.14 -3.09 -6.49
C THR A 41 -7.20 -2.27 -5.75
N GLY A 42 -6.82 -1.33 -4.89
CA GLY A 42 -7.74 -0.55 -4.06
C GLY A 42 -8.46 -1.39 -3.00
N ARG A 43 -7.94 -2.58 -2.67
CA ARG A 43 -8.57 -3.52 -1.75
C ARG A 43 -7.87 -3.49 -0.41
N GLN A 44 -8.63 -3.58 0.68
CA GLN A 44 -8.09 -3.72 2.03
C GLN A 44 -7.00 -2.66 2.32
N LEU A 45 -7.22 -1.42 1.89
CA LEU A 45 -6.25 -0.32 2.05
C LEU A 45 -5.78 -0.15 3.50
N PRO A 46 -6.62 -0.30 4.54
CA PRO A 46 -6.15 -0.29 5.93
C PRO A 46 -5.11 -1.38 6.24
N ALA A 47 -5.27 -2.60 5.70
CA ALA A 47 -4.29 -3.65 5.87
C ALA A 47 -2.99 -3.34 5.10
N ALA A 48 -3.11 -2.80 3.88
CA ALA A 48 -1.95 -2.38 3.10
C ALA A 48 -1.12 -1.32 3.84
N ILE A 49 -1.77 -0.31 4.43
CA ILE A 49 -1.11 0.73 5.25
C ILE A 49 -0.39 0.10 6.46
N LYS A 50 -1.04 -0.82 7.19
CA LYS A 50 -0.41 -1.53 8.31
C LYS A 50 0.83 -2.32 7.88
N MET A 51 0.75 -3.00 6.73
CA MET A 51 1.86 -3.78 6.17
C MET A 51 3.03 -2.87 5.76
N LEU A 52 2.75 -1.74 5.10
CA LEU A 52 3.77 -0.77 4.69
C LEU A 52 4.45 -0.11 5.90
N ASN A 53 3.69 0.29 6.93
CA ASN A 53 4.27 0.83 8.16
C ASN A 53 5.20 -0.18 8.85
N ARG A 54 4.81 -1.46 8.91
CA ARG A 54 5.67 -2.52 9.43
C ARG A 54 6.92 -2.71 8.56
N TYR A 55 6.79 -2.64 7.23
CA TYR A 55 7.91 -2.76 6.31
C TYR A 55 8.93 -1.62 6.47
N ILE A 56 8.44 -0.38 6.62
CA ILE A 56 9.26 0.81 6.91
C ILE A 56 10.00 0.63 8.24
N ALA A 57 9.31 0.15 9.29
CA ALA A 57 9.92 -0.13 10.59
C ALA A 57 11.02 -1.21 10.56
N GLN A 58 11.04 -2.07 9.52
CA GLN A 58 12.09 -3.07 9.29
C GLN A 58 13.29 -2.52 8.50
N GLY A 59 13.23 -1.27 8.01
CA GLY A 59 14.29 -0.64 7.22
C GLY A 59 14.27 -0.95 5.72
N GLY A 60 13.21 -1.62 5.23
CA GLY A 60 13.10 -2.00 3.82
C GLY A 60 14.10 -3.08 3.38
N THR A 61 14.30 -3.21 2.07
CA THR A 61 15.27 -4.12 1.46
C THR A 61 16.03 -3.39 0.34
N PRO A 62 17.17 -3.94 -0.14
CA PRO A 62 17.85 -3.38 -1.32
C PRO A 62 16.95 -3.29 -2.56
N ASP A 63 16.09 -4.30 -2.77
CA ASP A 63 15.21 -4.38 -3.95
C ASP A 63 13.95 -3.50 -3.81
N ALA A 64 13.52 -3.24 -2.57
CA ALA A 64 12.39 -2.37 -2.26
C ALA A 64 12.77 -1.40 -1.13
N PRO A 65 13.50 -0.32 -1.43
CA PRO A 65 13.92 0.64 -0.42
C PRO A 65 12.74 1.35 0.27
N VAL A 66 12.97 1.87 1.47
CA VAL A 66 11.95 2.51 2.32
C VAL A 66 11.18 3.62 1.60
N TYR A 67 11.83 4.42 0.75
CA TYR A 67 11.15 5.48 0.00
C TYR A 67 10.04 4.97 -0.94
N GLN A 68 10.17 3.74 -1.47
CA GLN A 68 9.12 3.13 -2.28
C GLN A 68 7.90 2.76 -1.42
N ALA A 69 8.11 2.37 -0.16
CA ALA A 69 7.02 2.09 0.77
C ALA A 69 6.28 3.36 1.19
N TYR A 70 7.00 4.47 1.40
CA TYR A 70 6.38 5.79 1.58
C TYR A 70 5.55 6.21 0.37
N TYR A 71 6.05 6.00 -0.85
CA TYR A 71 5.26 6.25 -2.05
C TYR A 71 3.96 5.40 -2.09
N GLN A 72 4.04 4.11 -1.76
CA GLN A 72 2.86 3.24 -1.69
C GLN A 72 1.86 3.69 -0.61
N LEU A 73 2.33 4.23 0.53
CA LEU A 73 1.45 4.83 1.54
C LEU A 73 0.72 6.04 0.96
N GLY A 74 1.43 6.93 0.25
CA GLY A 74 0.82 8.08 -0.40
C GLY A 74 -0.29 7.68 -1.37
N LEU A 75 -0.05 6.65 -2.20
CA LEU A 75 -1.06 6.09 -3.09
C LEU A 75 -2.25 5.47 -2.35
N ALA A 76 -2.01 4.82 -1.20
CA ALA A 76 -3.07 4.23 -0.38
C ALA A 76 -4.00 5.29 0.21
N TYR A 77 -3.44 6.35 0.79
CA TYR A 77 -4.21 7.47 1.35
C TYR A 77 -4.92 8.28 0.26
N GLN A 78 -4.29 8.48 -0.89
CA GLN A 78 -4.93 9.10 -2.05
C GLN A 78 -6.18 8.31 -2.48
N LYS A 79 -6.10 6.97 -2.50
CA LYS A 79 -7.25 6.10 -2.80
C LYS A 79 -8.33 6.13 -1.72
N LEU A 80 -7.97 6.41 -0.47
CA LEU A 80 -8.92 6.63 0.63
C LEU A 80 -9.54 8.03 0.61
N GLY A 81 -9.04 8.94 -0.24
CA GLY A 81 -9.48 10.34 -0.29
C GLY A 81 -8.79 11.25 0.72
N ASP A 82 -7.86 10.72 1.52
CA ASP A 82 -7.06 11.50 2.46
C ASP A 82 -5.89 12.15 1.72
N LYS A 83 -6.17 13.29 1.09
CA LYS A 83 -5.18 14.04 0.32
C LYS A 83 -4.02 14.54 1.19
N GLN A 84 -4.28 14.86 2.46
CA GLN A 84 -3.27 15.41 3.36
C GLN A 84 -2.24 14.33 3.73
N ALA A 85 -2.70 13.17 4.21
CA ALA A 85 -1.82 12.04 4.49
C ALA A 85 -1.08 11.57 3.22
N ALA A 86 -1.75 11.62 2.05
CA ALA A 86 -1.10 11.28 0.79
C ALA A 86 0.13 12.18 0.51
N LYS A 87 -0.04 13.50 0.62
CA LYS A 87 1.04 14.49 0.41
C LYS A 87 2.20 14.25 1.38
N GLU A 88 1.91 14.06 2.66
CA GLU A 88 2.93 13.80 3.69
C GLU A 88 3.81 12.59 3.33
N HIS A 89 3.19 11.50 2.89
CA HIS A 89 3.94 10.30 2.53
C HIS A 89 4.70 10.42 1.20
N PHE A 90 4.18 11.16 0.22
CA PHE A 90 4.97 11.47 -0.97
C PHE A 90 6.18 12.35 -0.65
N GLN A 91 6.05 13.32 0.25
CA GLN A 91 7.17 14.15 0.71
C GLN A 91 8.24 13.31 1.43
N GLN A 92 7.84 12.34 2.26
CA GLN A 92 8.80 11.42 2.89
C GLN A 92 9.59 10.62 1.85
N ALA A 93 8.93 10.17 0.76
CA ALA A 93 9.62 9.47 -0.31
C ALA A 93 10.66 10.36 -1.01
N THR A 94 10.34 11.64 -1.29
CA THR A 94 11.24 12.57 -1.97
C THR A 94 12.37 13.10 -1.08
N GLN A 95 12.16 13.15 0.24
CA GLN A 95 13.21 13.50 1.21
C GLN A 95 14.32 12.45 1.30
N ILE A 96 13.98 11.17 1.08
CA ILE A 96 14.94 10.06 1.16
C ILE A 96 15.69 9.91 -0.17
N ALA A 97 14.99 10.07 -1.30
CA ALA A 97 15.57 9.94 -2.63
C ALA A 97 14.84 10.82 -3.63
N ASN A 98 15.52 11.27 -4.69
CA ASN A 98 14.90 11.93 -5.84
C ASN A 98 14.04 10.93 -6.62
N TYR A 99 12.86 10.64 -6.07
CA TYR A 99 11.94 9.62 -6.55
C TYR A 99 10.84 10.27 -7.39
N LEU A 100 11.11 10.37 -8.69
CA LEU A 100 10.24 11.01 -9.69
C LEU A 100 8.74 10.64 -9.58
N PRO A 101 8.35 9.37 -9.29
CA PRO A 101 6.94 9.05 -9.14
C PRO A 101 6.24 9.78 -7.98
N ALA A 102 6.94 10.01 -6.86
CA ALA A 102 6.40 10.76 -5.73
C ALA A 102 6.37 12.27 -6.01
N GLU A 103 7.40 12.81 -6.67
CA GLU A 103 7.42 14.22 -7.09
C GLU A 103 6.25 14.55 -8.03
N LYS A 104 5.99 13.67 -9.00
CA LYS A 104 4.85 13.82 -9.90
C LYS A 104 3.53 13.79 -9.13
N ALA A 105 3.37 12.85 -8.20
CA ALA A 105 2.14 12.73 -7.40
C ALA A 105 1.90 13.98 -6.54
N LEU A 106 2.95 14.62 -6.01
CA LEU A 106 2.85 15.89 -5.30
C LEU A 106 2.36 17.01 -6.23
N SER A 107 2.98 17.16 -7.40
CA SER A 107 2.59 18.18 -8.38
C SER A 107 1.14 18.04 -8.84
N ASP A 108 0.69 16.80 -9.08
CA ASP A 108 -0.70 16.51 -9.46
C ASP A 108 -1.68 16.86 -8.32
N SER A 109 -1.25 16.72 -7.06
CA SER A 109 -2.07 16.97 -5.86
C SER A 109 -2.22 18.44 -5.47
N ASP A 110 -1.34 19.31 -5.97
CA ASP A 110 -1.40 20.77 -5.76
C ASP A 110 -2.20 21.49 -6.86
N SER A 111 -2.44 20.80 -7.99
CA SER A 111 -3.14 21.35 -9.15
C SER A 111 -4.67 21.17 -9.10
N GLN A 112 -5.22 20.58 -8.01
CA GLN A 112 -6.64 20.27 -7.82
C GLN A 112 -7.24 21.01 -6.63
#